data_AF-A0A9D4FAA8-F1
#
_entry.id   AF-A0A9D4FAA8-F1
#
_cell.length_a   1.000
_cell.length_b   1.000
_cell.length_c   1.000
_cell.angle_alpha   90.00
_cell.angle_beta   90.00
_cell.angle_gamma   90.00
#
_symmetry.space_group_name_H-M   'P 1'
#
loop_
_entity.id
_entity.type
_entity.pdbx_description
1 polymer ?
#
loop_
_entity_poly.entity_id
_entity_poly.type
_entity_poly.pdbx_seq_one_letter_code
_entity_poly.pdbx_strand_id
1 'polypeptide(L)'
;MEGLQLTCGCQEPWIENWLKVKKCDDEKRFKCAVPDHGLIEARDFSSSLIDCKPKSSIFIVSFMSAVLAALIICGFLTSLLRYKILIIFLKIRQTNPNKTETAKRVQHDVALTFNEEDDILRNWILKVLLPNLEDNNYRVFLPSRDIPFGSKRENIIMKTFAKTRSFSVVLSEKYLNQTENQSGRLWTEKEWKCAWNQFKDVRMKTLIIINYDYLAPSDVSIKQISVFLRVGHTV
;
A
#
# COMPACT_ATOMS: atom_id res chain seq x y z
N MET A 1 -82.51 -15.75 1.92
CA MET A 1 -81.19 -16.26 1.45
C MET A 1 -80.24 -15.09 1.50
N GLU A 2 -79.41 -15.03 2.53
CA GLU A 2 -78.52 -13.89 2.79
C GLU A 2 -77.31 -13.99 1.85
N GLY A 3 -77.04 -12.91 1.10
CA GLY A 3 -75.88 -12.82 0.22
C GLY A 3 -74.58 -12.69 1.02
N LEU A 4 -73.50 -13.29 0.53
CA LEU A 4 -72.20 -13.28 1.20
C LEU A 4 -71.55 -11.91 1.03
N GLN A 5 -71.18 -11.26 2.14
CA GLN A 5 -70.49 -9.97 2.15
C GLN A 5 -68.98 -10.19 2.25
N LEU A 6 -68.23 -9.61 1.33
CA LEU A 6 -66.76 -9.68 1.28
C LEU A 6 -66.17 -8.28 1.41
N THR A 7 -65.07 -8.13 2.15
CA THR A 7 -64.32 -6.88 2.20
C THR A 7 -63.42 -6.82 0.97
N CYS A 8 -63.57 -5.78 0.14
CA CYS A 8 -62.83 -5.66 -1.12
C CYS A 8 -61.97 -4.38 -1.07
N GLY A 9 -60.65 -4.54 -0.97
CA GLY A 9 -59.70 -3.44 -0.87
C GLY A 9 -58.43 -3.67 -1.70
N CYS A 10 -57.41 -2.82 -1.48
CA CYS A 10 -56.12 -2.91 -2.18
C CYS A 10 -55.29 -4.16 -1.83
N GLN A 11 -55.67 -4.92 -0.80
CA GLN A 11 -54.96 -6.12 -0.37
C GLN A 11 -55.49 -7.40 -1.03
N GLU A 12 -56.67 -7.35 -1.65
CA GLU A 12 -57.37 -8.49 -2.22
C GLU A 12 -57.59 -8.39 -3.74
N PRO A 13 -56.54 -8.13 -4.57
CA PRO A 13 -56.69 -8.02 -6.02
C PRO A 13 -57.11 -9.33 -6.70
N TRP A 14 -57.08 -10.44 -5.96
CA TRP A 14 -57.46 -11.76 -6.46
C TRP A 14 -58.96 -11.89 -6.74
N ILE A 15 -59.83 -11.08 -6.11
CA ILE A 15 -61.30 -11.16 -6.27
C ILE A 15 -61.71 -10.82 -7.71
N GLU A 16 -61.13 -9.76 -8.28
CA GLU A 16 -61.38 -9.39 -9.68
C GLU A 16 -60.91 -10.49 -10.65
N ASN A 17 -59.73 -11.07 -10.39
CA ASN A 17 -59.19 -12.14 -11.24
C ASN A 17 -59.99 -13.43 -11.13
N TRP A 18 -60.50 -13.75 -9.94
CA TRP A 18 -61.30 -14.95 -9.70
C TRP A 18 -62.66 -14.87 -10.43
N LEU A 19 -63.31 -13.70 -10.40
CA LEU A 19 -64.57 -13.45 -11.12
C LEU A 19 -64.41 -13.50 -12.64
N LYS A 20 -63.26 -13.06 -13.18
CA LYS A 20 -62.98 -13.16 -14.63
C LYS A 20 -62.81 -14.60 -15.11
N VAL A 21 -62.26 -15.48 -14.27
CA VAL A 21 -61.94 -16.87 -14.63
C VAL A 21 -63.14 -17.80 -14.46
N LYS A 22 -63.96 -17.60 -13.41
CA LYS A 22 -65.19 -18.38 -13.19
C LYS A 22 -66.41 -17.57 -13.61
N LYS A 23 -67.02 -17.92 -14.75
CA LYS A 23 -68.40 -17.50 -15.08
C LYS A 23 -69.36 -18.19 -14.10
N CYS A 24 -69.68 -17.52 -12.99
CA CYS A 24 -70.63 -18.02 -12.01
C CYS A 24 -72.05 -17.58 -12.41
N ASP A 25 -73.03 -18.48 -12.44
CA ASP A 25 -74.44 -18.11 -12.68
C ASP A 25 -75.08 -17.35 -11.48
N ASP A 26 -74.47 -17.46 -10.30
CA ASP A 26 -74.93 -16.84 -9.04
C ASP A 26 -74.17 -15.53 -8.69
N GLU A 27 -73.68 -14.80 -9.69
CA GLU A 27 -72.93 -13.54 -9.53
C GLU A 27 -73.65 -12.47 -8.68
N LYS A 28 -74.98 -12.49 -8.65
CA LYS A 28 -75.82 -11.53 -7.90
C LYS A 28 -75.82 -11.75 -6.38
N ARG A 29 -75.19 -12.82 -5.88
CA ARG A 29 -75.17 -13.16 -4.44
C ARG A 29 -73.98 -12.64 -3.67
N PHE A 30 -72.96 -12.10 -4.35
CA PHE A 30 -71.74 -11.60 -3.73
C PHE A 30 -71.73 -10.07 -3.71
N LYS A 31 -71.62 -9.48 -2.51
CA LYS A 31 -71.51 -8.04 -2.33
C LYS A 31 -70.14 -7.70 -1.74
N CYS A 32 -69.45 -6.76 -2.38
CA CYS A 32 -68.18 -6.21 -1.95
C CYS A 32 -68.42 -4.95 -1.10
N ALA A 33 -67.97 -4.96 0.15
CA ALA A 33 -67.87 -3.76 0.98
C ALA A 33 -66.54 -3.08 0.67
N VAL A 34 -66.61 -1.93 -0.02
CA VAL A 34 -65.44 -1.13 -0.40
C VAL A 34 -65.33 0.07 0.53
N PRO A 35 -64.13 0.34 1.09
CA PRO A 35 -63.87 1.58 1.83
C PRO A 35 -64.21 2.79 0.94
N ASP A 36 -64.94 3.77 1.48
CA ASP A 36 -65.38 5.01 0.81
C ASP A 36 -66.49 4.90 -0.25
N HIS A 37 -66.75 3.72 -0.84
CA HIS A 37 -67.77 3.54 -1.88
C HIS A 37 -68.98 2.66 -1.47
N GLY A 38 -68.95 2.06 -0.28
CA GLY A 38 -70.07 1.29 0.27
C GLY A 38 -70.18 -0.13 -0.29
N LEU A 39 -71.38 -0.70 -0.25
CA LEU A 39 -71.67 -2.06 -0.73
C LEU A 39 -71.97 -2.06 -2.23
N ILE A 40 -71.04 -2.59 -3.02
CA ILE A 40 -71.19 -2.76 -4.48
C ILE A 40 -71.33 -4.25 -4.83
N GLU A 41 -71.91 -4.56 -5.99
CA GLU A 41 -71.92 -5.93 -6.50
C GLU A 41 -70.50 -6.34 -6.87
N ALA A 42 -70.13 -7.59 -6.57
CA ALA A 42 -68.75 -8.06 -6.79
C ALA A 42 -68.31 -7.99 -8.27
N ARG A 43 -69.27 -8.02 -9.22
CA ARG A 43 -69.00 -7.89 -10.67
C ARG A 43 -68.50 -6.49 -11.06
N ASP A 44 -68.95 -5.46 -10.34
CA ASP A 44 -68.61 -4.06 -10.64
C ASP A 44 -67.34 -3.60 -9.89
N PHE A 45 -66.79 -4.47 -9.05
CA PHE A 45 -65.50 -4.23 -8.41
C PHE A 45 -64.38 -4.33 -9.45
N SER A 46 -63.78 -3.18 -9.78
CA SER A 46 -62.50 -3.12 -10.49
C SER A 46 -61.45 -2.53 -9.58
N SER A 47 -60.26 -3.12 -9.58
CA SER A 47 -59.05 -2.56 -8.93
C SER A 47 -58.66 -1.16 -9.42
N SER A 48 -59.30 -0.65 -10.48
CA SER A 48 -59.17 0.73 -10.96
C SER A 48 -60.06 1.76 -10.23
N LEU A 49 -61.11 1.32 -9.52
CA LEU A 49 -61.98 2.19 -8.70
C LEU A 49 -61.29 2.64 -7.40
N ILE A 50 -60.29 1.90 -6.95
CA ILE A 50 -59.51 2.20 -5.75
C ILE A 50 -58.11 2.58 -6.23
N ASP A 51 -57.67 3.80 -5.92
CA ASP A 51 -56.39 4.37 -6.37
C ASP A 51 -55.21 3.72 -5.61
N CYS A 52 -55.00 2.42 -5.81
CA CYS A 52 -53.96 1.60 -5.18
C CYS A 52 -52.57 1.85 -5.80
N LYS A 53 -52.25 3.10 -6.15
CA LYS A 53 -50.91 3.45 -6.62
C LYS A 53 -49.94 3.29 -5.45
N PRO A 54 -48.93 2.41 -5.55
CA PRO A 54 -47.92 2.31 -4.51
C PRO A 54 -47.25 3.69 -4.36
N LYS A 55 -47.02 4.13 -3.13
CA LYS A 55 -46.20 5.30 -2.77
C LYS A 55 -44.71 5.14 -3.18
N SER A 56 -44.43 4.40 -4.25
CA SER A 56 -43.12 4.09 -4.82
C SER A 56 -42.32 5.35 -5.17
N SER A 57 -43.00 6.41 -5.64
CA SER A 57 -42.35 7.68 -5.96
C SER A 57 -41.67 8.34 -4.74
N ILE A 58 -42.27 8.24 -3.56
CA ILE A 58 -41.72 8.85 -2.33
C ILE A 58 -40.47 8.08 -1.86
N PHE A 59 -40.50 6.74 -1.98
CA PHE A 59 -39.34 5.90 -1.62
C PHE A 59 -38.14 6.15 -2.53
N ILE A 60 -38.36 6.30 -3.84
CA ILE A 60 -37.28 6.57 -4.80
C ILE A 60 -36.64 7.92 -4.52
N VAL A 61 -37.44 8.97 -4.30
CA VAL A 61 -36.93 10.31 -3.99
C VAL A 61 -36.15 10.31 -2.67
N SER A 62 -36.67 9.63 -1.64
CA SER A 62 -35.97 9.50 -0.35
C SER A 62 -34.64 8.76 -0.50
N PHE A 63 -34.60 7.68 -1.28
CA PHE A 63 -33.37 6.91 -1.49
C PHE A 63 -32.31 7.73 -2.23
N MET A 64 -32.70 8.43 -3.30
CA MET A 64 -31.77 9.27 -4.07
C MET A 64 -31.21 10.42 -3.25
N SER A 65 -32.02 11.03 -2.38
CA SER A 65 -31.56 12.09 -1.48
C SER A 65 -30.53 11.60 -0.45
N ALA A 66 -30.72 10.39 0.09
CA ALA A 66 -29.80 9.78 1.05
C ALA A 66 -28.45 9.43 0.39
N VAL A 67 -28.47 8.91 -0.84
CA VAL A 67 -27.25 8.62 -1.61
C VAL A 67 -26.46 9.89 -1.89
N LEU A 68 -27.13 10.97 -2.28
CA LEU A 68 -26.47 12.24 -2.55
C LEU A 68 -25.81 12.82 -1.29
N ALA A 69 -26.51 12.77 -0.15
CA ALA A 69 -25.96 13.20 1.13
C ALA A 69 -24.72 12.38 1.53
N ALA A 70 -24.76 11.05 1.35
CA ALA A 70 -23.64 10.17 1.64
C ALA A 70 -22.41 10.50 0.77
N LEU A 71 -22.59 10.80 -0.52
CA LEU A 71 -21.50 11.18 -1.42
C LEU A 71 -20.86 12.50 -1.01
N ILE A 72 -21.64 13.49 -0.59
CA ILE A 72 -21.14 14.78 -0.10
C ILE A 72 -20.32 14.60 1.18
N ILE A 73 -20.82 13.80 2.13
CA ILE A 73 -20.12 13.50 3.39
C ILE A 73 -18.81 12.76 3.11
N CYS A 74 -18.83 11.75 2.23
CA CYS A 74 -17.62 11.03 1.81
C CYS A 74 -16.60 11.96 1.11
N GLY A 75 -17.06 12.83 0.22
CA GLY A 75 -16.21 13.82 -0.45
C GLY A 75 -15.55 14.79 0.54
N PHE A 76 -16.32 15.26 1.52
CA PHE A 76 -15.81 16.15 2.57
C PHE A 76 -14.80 15.44 3.48
N LEU A 77 -15.11 14.22 3.95
CA LEU A 77 -14.21 13.42 4.77
C LEU A 77 -12.91 13.07 4.04
N THR A 78 -12.99 12.68 2.77
CA THR A 78 -11.80 12.38 1.95
C THR A 78 -10.95 13.61 1.68
N SER A 79 -11.54 14.80 1.54
CA SER A 79 -10.81 16.06 1.43
C SER A 79 -10.07 16.40 2.73
N LEU A 80 -10.76 16.36 3.87
CA LEU A 80 -10.17 16.63 5.18
C LEU A 80 -9.07 15.63 5.56
N LEU A 81 -9.29 14.36 5.23
CA LEU A 81 -8.35 13.29 5.55
C LEU A 81 -7.38 13.01 4.40
N ARG A 82 -7.34 13.84 3.34
CA ARG A 82 -6.54 13.59 2.14
C ARG A 82 -5.08 13.30 2.48
N TYR A 83 -4.50 14.07 3.41
CA TYR A 83 -3.11 13.89 3.83
C TYR A 83 -2.90 12.61 4.63
N LYS A 84 -3.82 12.28 5.55
CA LYS A 84 -3.76 11.04 6.35
C LYS A 84 -3.98 9.80 5.48
N ILE A 85 -4.93 9.86 4.55
CA ILE A 85 -5.20 8.80 3.57
C ILE A 85 -4.00 8.63 2.64
N LEU A 86 -3.38 9.72 2.18
CA LEU A 86 -2.17 9.65 1.37
C LEU A 86 -1.02 8.98 2.14
N ILE A 87 -0.79 9.34 3.40
CA ILE A 87 0.24 8.71 4.24
C ILE A 87 -0.06 7.22 4.44
N ILE A 88 -1.30 6.87 4.78
CA ILE A 88 -1.71 5.48 4.98
C ILE A 88 -1.57 4.69 3.67
N PHE A 89 -1.99 5.26 2.54
CA PHE A 89 -1.86 4.67 1.22
C PHE A 89 -0.39 4.47 0.83
N LEU A 90 0.48 5.46 1.10
CA LEU A 90 1.92 5.34 0.91
C LEU A 90 2.50 4.26 1.82
N LYS A 91 2.06 4.16 3.08
CA LYS A 91 2.50 3.15 4.04
C LYS A 91 2.06 1.76 3.62
N ILE A 92 0.83 1.57 3.16
CA ILE A 92 0.30 0.31 2.63
C ILE A 92 0.98 -0.08 1.32
N ARG A 93 1.18 0.86 0.39
CA ARG A 93 1.95 0.65 -0.85
C ARG A 93 3.40 0.30 -0.56
N GLN A 94 3.96 0.87 0.51
CA GLN A 94 5.26 0.48 1.03
C GLN A 94 5.19 -0.80 1.86
N THR A 95 4.06 -1.35 2.25
CA THR A 95 3.96 -2.62 2.98
C THR A 95 3.71 -3.74 1.96
N ASN A 96 4.65 -3.91 1.04
CA ASN A 96 4.67 -5.08 0.17
C ASN A 96 4.90 -6.31 1.07
N PRO A 97 4.11 -7.41 0.99
CA PRO A 97 4.29 -8.59 1.83
C PRO A 97 5.70 -9.20 1.74
N ASN A 98 6.38 -9.00 0.61
CA ASN A 98 7.79 -9.38 0.39
C ASN A 98 8.78 -8.63 1.29
N LYS A 99 8.44 -7.45 1.83
CA LYS A 99 9.30 -6.68 2.75
C LYS A 99 9.40 -7.33 4.13
N THR A 100 8.36 -8.01 4.57
CA THR A 100 8.31 -8.68 5.87
C THR A 100 9.22 -9.91 5.91
N GLU A 101 9.35 -10.63 4.81
CA GLU A 101 10.28 -11.75 4.71
C GLU A 101 11.75 -11.31 4.62
N THR A 102 12.03 -10.22 3.90
CA THR A 102 13.40 -9.66 3.86
C THR A 102 13.79 -9.09 5.21
N ALA A 103 12.88 -8.39 5.91
CA ALA A 103 13.14 -7.84 7.24
C ALA A 103 13.50 -8.92 8.28
N LYS A 104 12.94 -10.14 8.17
CA LYS A 104 13.29 -11.29 9.03
C LYS A 104 14.66 -11.92 8.73
N ARG A 105 15.30 -11.58 7.61
CA ARG A 105 16.62 -12.14 7.22
C ARG A 105 17.78 -11.15 7.38
N VAL A 106 17.51 -9.91 7.80
CA VAL A 106 18.55 -8.87 7.95
C VAL A 106 19.33 -9.08 9.24
N GLN A 107 20.64 -9.30 9.10
CA GLN A 107 21.57 -9.44 10.21
C GLN A 107 22.23 -8.11 10.57
N HIS A 108 22.49 -7.25 9.57
CA HIS A 108 23.16 -5.96 9.75
C HIS A 108 22.34 -4.84 9.13
N ASP A 109 22.28 -3.70 9.81
CA ASP A 109 21.56 -2.53 9.33
C ASP A 109 22.41 -1.75 8.33
N VAL A 110 23.73 -1.67 8.57
CA VAL A 110 24.68 -0.96 7.71
C VAL A 110 25.91 -1.83 7.44
N ALA A 111 26.39 -1.87 6.20
CA ALA A 111 27.72 -2.38 5.87
C ALA A 111 28.60 -1.22 5.40
N LEU A 112 29.77 -1.08 6.01
CA LEU A 112 30.75 -0.04 5.70
C LEU A 112 31.84 -0.60 4.77
N THR A 113 32.16 0.14 3.72
CA THR A 113 33.31 -0.11 2.86
C THR A 113 34.11 1.18 2.66
N PHE A 114 35.42 1.06 2.74
CA PHE A 114 36.39 2.16 2.68
C PHE A 114 37.76 1.60 2.30
N ASN A 115 38.74 2.47 2.06
CA ASN A 115 40.11 2.01 1.87
C ASN A 115 40.76 1.69 3.23
N GLU A 116 40.96 0.40 3.52
CA GLU A 116 41.57 -0.08 4.77
C GLU A 116 43.04 0.33 4.94
N GLU A 117 43.74 0.65 3.84
CA GLU A 117 45.14 1.09 3.83
C GLU A 117 45.29 2.57 4.21
N ASP A 118 44.18 3.32 4.27
CA ASP A 118 44.19 4.70 4.69
C ASP A 118 44.08 4.80 6.22
N ASP A 119 45.23 4.86 6.90
CA ASP A 119 45.30 4.89 8.37
C ASP A 119 44.50 6.03 9.00
N ILE A 120 44.48 7.21 8.37
CA ILE A 120 43.77 8.40 8.86
C ILE A 120 42.26 8.14 8.82
N LEU A 121 41.78 7.69 7.65
CA LEU A 121 40.38 7.35 7.45
C LEU A 121 39.96 6.19 8.36
N ARG A 122 40.77 5.14 8.45
CA ARG A 122 40.52 3.99 9.33
C ARG A 122 40.39 4.42 10.78
N ASN A 123 41.28 5.30 11.25
CA ASN A 123 41.23 5.83 12.61
C ASN A 123 39.96 6.68 12.84
N TRP A 124 39.56 7.51 11.87
CA TRP A 124 38.30 8.26 11.94
C TRP A 124 37.08 7.33 11.95
N ILE A 125 37.04 6.30 11.11
CA ILE A 125 35.95 5.33 11.08
C ILE A 125 35.83 4.61 12.42
N LEU A 126 36.94 4.08 12.95
CA LEU A 126 36.93 3.29 14.19
C LEU A 126 36.65 4.13 15.44
N LYS A 127 37.06 5.41 15.47
CA LYS A 127 36.90 6.27 16.66
C LYS A 127 35.68 7.17 16.63
N VAL A 128 35.14 7.48 15.44
CA VAL A 128 34.07 8.45 15.29
C VAL A 128 32.85 7.82 14.64
N LEU A 129 32.97 7.36 13.39
CA LEU A 129 31.81 6.91 12.62
C LEU A 129 31.17 5.64 13.21
N LEU A 130 31.99 4.63 13.51
CA LEU A 130 31.54 3.34 13.99
C LEU A 130 30.91 3.44 15.40
N PRO A 131 31.54 4.09 16.40
CA PRO A 131 30.90 4.32 17.69
C PRO A 131 29.60 5.12 17.56
N ASN A 132 29.58 6.19 16.75
CA ASN A 132 28.35 6.98 16.57
C ASN A 132 27.20 6.16 15.98
N LEU A 133 27.48 5.23 15.07
CA LEU A 133 26.45 4.34 14.53
C LEU A 133 25.99 3.30 15.57
N GLU A 134 26.92 2.73 16.32
CA GLU A 134 26.62 1.72 17.35
C GLU A 134 25.89 2.33 18.56
N ASP A 135 26.24 3.54 18.99
CA ASP A 135 25.56 4.32 20.02
C ASP A 135 24.11 4.64 19.64
N ASN A 136 23.83 4.77 18.35
CA ASN A 136 22.49 4.91 17.79
C ASN A 136 21.78 3.55 17.55
N ASN A 137 22.31 2.47 18.11
CA ASN A 137 21.80 1.09 18.00
C ASN A 137 21.79 0.51 16.57
N TYR A 138 22.62 1.00 15.65
CA TYR A 138 22.79 0.36 14.35
C TYR A 138 23.74 -0.84 14.44
N ARG A 139 23.34 -1.98 13.87
CA ARG A 139 24.24 -3.13 13.70
C ARG A 139 25.09 -2.93 12.46
N VAL A 140 26.34 -2.54 12.67
CA VAL A 140 27.28 -2.23 11.59
C VAL A 140 28.16 -3.43 11.29
N PHE A 141 28.28 -3.77 10.00
CA PHE A 141 29.25 -4.72 9.48
C PHE A 141 30.46 -3.96 8.91
N LEU A 142 31.64 -4.27 9.43
CA LEU A 142 32.91 -3.71 8.99
C LEU A 142 33.85 -4.86 8.58
N PRO A 143 34.18 -5.01 7.28
CA PRO A 143 34.98 -6.12 6.78
C PRO A 143 36.33 -6.32 7.50
N SER A 144 37.05 -5.25 7.84
CA SER A 144 38.33 -5.31 8.56
C SER A 144 38.22 -5.80 10.00
N ARG A 145 37.05 -5.69 10.64
CA ARG A 145 36.81 -6.08 12.04
C ARG A 145 36.11 -7.43 12.15
N ASP A 146 35.10 -7.64 11.31
CA ASP A 146 34.12 -8.71 11.50
C ASP A 146 34.43 -9.97 10.68
N ILE A 147 35.40 -9.91 9.76
CA ILE A 147 35.82 -11.07 8.95
C ILE A 147 36.97 -11.78 9.67
N PRO A 148 36.77 -13.05 10.09
CA PRO A 148 37.82 -13.81 10.77
C PRO A 148 38.97 -14.14 9.83
N PHE A 149 40.19 -14.09 10.35
CA PHE A 149 41.40 -14.50 9.64
C PHE A 149 41.31 -15.96 9.16
N GLY A 150 41.83 -16.24 7.95
CA GLY A 150 41.81 -17.58 7.35
C GLY A 150 40.52 -17.96 6.61
N SER A 151 39.50 -17.11 6.65
CA SER A 151 38.26 -17.33 5.89
C SER A 151 38.32 -16.73 4.47
N LYS A 152 37.53 -17.27 3.54
CA LYS A 152 37.40 -16.69 2.19
C LYS A 152 36.61 -15.37 2.28
N ARG A 153 37.33 -14.25 2.41
CA ARG A 153 36.81 -12.89 2.55
C ARG A 153 35.65 -12.58 1.60
N GLU A 154 35.80 -12.89 0.31
CA GLU A 154 34.76 -12.69 -0.72
C GLU A 154 33.43 -13.37 -0.36
N ASN A 155 33.47 -14.63 0.03
CA ASN A 155 32.27 -15.40 0.34
C ASN A 155 31.52 -14.83 1.54
N ILE A 156 32.26 -14.33 2.54
CA ILE A 156 31.66 -13.70 3.72
C ILE A 156 31.04 -12.37 3.33
N ILE A 157 31.76 -11.52 2.61
CA ILE A 157 31.25 -10.23 2.14
C ILE A 157 29.96 -10.42 1.34
N MET A 158 29.95 -11.32 0.36
CA MET A 158 28.75 -11.57 -0.44
C MET A 158 27.56 -12.03 0.42
N LYS A 159 27.79 -12.98 1.33
CA LYS A 159 26.74 -13.51 2.22
C LYS A 159 26.22 -12.47 3.21
N THR A 160 27.11 -11.65 3.77
CA THR A 160 26.76 -10.63 4.75
C THR A 160 26.07 -9.45 4.07
N PHE A 161 26.57 -9.00 2.93
CA PHE A 161 25.95 -7.95 2.12
C PHE A 161 24.53 -8.36 1.73
N ALA A 162 24.31 -9.63 1.38
CA ALA A 162 22.97 -10.16 1.07
C ALA A 162 21.97 -9.91 2.20
N LYS A 163 22.43 -9.99 3.46
CA LYS A 163 21.65 -9.81 4.69
C LYS A 163 21.77 -8.40 5.29
N THR A 164 22.24 -7.42 4.52
CA THR A 164 22.37 -6.03 4.95
C THR A 164 21.30 -5.14 4.32
N ARG A 165 20.79 -4.15 5.09
CA ARG A 165 19.80 -3.16 4.61
C ARG A 165 20.43 -2.02 3.82
N SER A 166 21.49 -1.43 4.34
CA SER A 166 22.13 -0.26 3.75
C SER A 166 23.62 -0.47 3.55
N PHE A 167 24.14 0.01 2.44
CA PHE A 167 25.57 0.06 2.15
C PHE A 167 26.05 1.49 2.32
N SER A 168 27.12 1.68 3.08
CA SER A 168 27.76 2.98 3.27
C SER A 168 29.18 2.91 2.72
N VAL A 169 29.44 3.70 1.70
CA VAL A 169 30.73 3.76 1.00
C VAL A 169 31.40 5.07 1.38
N VAL A 170 32.55 4.99 2.05
CA VAL A 170 33.31 6.16 2.47
C VAL A 170 34.42 6.43 1.45
N LEU A 171 34.30 7.55 0.75
CA LEU A 171 35.23 7.96 -0.30
C LEU A 171 36.33 8.83 0.28
N SER A 172 37.57 8.44 0.01
CA SER A 172 38.77 9.27 0.20
C SER A 172 39.56 9.36 -1.10
N GLU A 173 40.51 10.28 -1.22
CA GLU A 173 41.41 10.36 -2.37
C GLU A 173 42.12 9.02 -2.61
N LYS A 174 42.54 8.36 -1.52
CA LYS A 174 43.16 7.04 -1.55
C LYS A 174 42.18 5.93 -1.88
N TYR A 175 40.87 6.13 -1.81
CA TYR A 175 39.88 5.18 -2.32
C TYR A 175 39.91 5.12 -3.86
N LEU A 176 40.31 6.23 -4.51
CA LEU A 176 40.33 6.38 -5.97
C LEU A 176 41.72 6.19 -6.58
N ASN A 177 42.76 6.68 -5.88
CA ASN A 177 44.15 6.76 -6.36
C ASN A 177 45.00 5.54 -6.01
N GLN A 178 44.42 4.34 -5.99
CA GLN A 178 45.19 3.14 -5.65
C GLN A 178 46.02 2.68 -6.87
N THR A 179 47.32 2.96 -6.84
CA THR A 179 48.30 2.37 -7.76
C THR A 179 48.26 0.84 -7.68
N GLU A 180 48.37 0.15 -8.81
CA GLU A 180 48.12 -1.30 -9.04
C GLU A 180 48.84 -2.30 -8.12
N ASN A 181 49.75 -1.85 -7.24
CA ASN A 181 50.66 -2.71 -6.48
C ASN A 181 50.19 -3.03 -5.05
N GLN A 182 49.01 -2.56 -4.63
CA GLN A 182 48.52 -2.79 -3.27
C GLN A 182 47.25 -3.64 -3.27
N SER A 183 47.31 -4.76 -2.54
CA SER A 183 46.23 -5.73 -2.35
C SER A 183 44.89 -5.09 -1.95
N GLY A 184 44.91 -3.87 -1.36
CA GLY A 184 43.73 -3.08 -1.03
C GLY A 184 42.82 -2.74 -2.22
N ARG A 185 43.36 -2.46 -3.42
CA ARG A 185 42.55 -2.10 -4.60
C ARG A 185 41.61 -3.22 -5.04
N LEU A 186 42.12 -4.46 -5.01
CA LEU A 186 41.36 -5.63 -5.40
C LEU A 186 40.14 -5.82 -4.49
N TRP A 187 40.28 -5.51 -3.20
CA TRP A 187 39.23 -5.72 -2.21
C TRP A 187 38.17 -4.63 -2.25
N THR A 188 38.57 -3.36 -2.26
CA THR A 188 37.63 -2.24 -2.28
C THR A 188 36.79 -2.22 -3.56
N GLU A 189 37.38 -2.53 -4.72
CA GLU A 189 36.63 -2.63 -5.98
C GLU A 189 35.66 -3.83 -5.98
N LYS A 190 36.07 -4.97 -5.43
CA LYS A 190 35.19 -6.16 -5.29
C LYS A 190 34.04 -5.90 -4.32
N GLU A 191 34.30 -5.24 -3.19
CA GLU A 191 33.29 -4.82 -2.23
C GLU A 191 32.28 -3.88 -2.87
N TRP A 192 32.77 -2.84 -3.56
CA TRP A 192 31.92 -1.91 -4.32
C TRP A 192 31.05 -2.63 -5.37
N LYS A 193 31.65 -3.49 -6.21
CA LYS A 193 30.89 -4.25 -7.21
C LYS A 193 29.82 -5.14 -6.58
N CYS A 194 30.14 -5.79 -5.45
CA CYS A 194 29.17 -6.60 -4.73
C CYS A 194 28.02 -5.76 -4.16
N ALA A 195 28.32 -4.64 -3.49
CA ALA A 195 27.32 -3.72 -2.96
C ALA A 195 26.44 -3.15 -4.08
N TRP A 196 27.04 -2.72 -5.19
CA TRP A 196 26.35 -2.15 -6.34
C TRP A 196 25.38 -3.14 -6.99
N ASN A 197 25.83 -4.37 -7.24
CA ASN A 197 24.97 -5.40 -7.84
C ASN A 197 23.78 -5.71 -6.91
N GLN A 198 24.02 -5.84 -5.61
CA GLN A 198 22.94 -6.11 -4.67
C GLN A 198 21.97 -4.93 -4.49
N PHE A 199 22.47 -3.70 -4.55
CA PHE A 199 21.64 -2.49 -4.56
C PHE A 199 20.75 -2.45 -5.80
N LYS A 200 21.29 -2.79 -6.97
CA LYS A 200 20.55 -2.84 -8.23
C LYS A 200 19.50 -3.95 -8.24
N ASP A 201 19.85 -5.13 -7.75
CA ASP A 201 18.98 -6.30 -7.76
C ASP A 201 17.86 -6.20 -6.72
N VAL A 202 18.14 -5.60 -5.56
CA VAL A 202 17.20 -5.51 -4.44
C VAL A 202 16.78 -4.06 -4.21
N ARG A 203 15.59 -3.70 -4.73
CA ARG A 203 14.97 -2.35 -4.64
C ARG A 203 14.83 -1.79 -3.21
N MET A 204 14.98 -2.63 -2.19
CA MET A 204 14.86 -2.27 -0.77
C MET A 204 16.17 -1.83 -0.12
N LYS A 205 17.32 -2.06 -0.79
CA LYS A 205 18.61 -1.69 -0.24
C LYS A 205 18.90 -0.23 -0.52
N THR A 206 19.52 0.43 0.44
CA THR A 206 19.94 1.83 0.30
C THR A 206 21.44 1.88 0.11
N LEU A 207 21.91 2.72 -0.80
CA LEU A 207 23.32 3.02 -0.97
C LEU A 207 23.56 4.46 -0.52
N ILE A 208 24.47 4.63 0.43
CA ILE A 208 24.89 5.91 1.00
C ILE A 208 26.35 6.10 0.63
N ILE A 209 26.67 7.26 0.09
CA ILE A 209 28.04 7.65 -0.25
C ILE A 209 28.41 8.81 0.66
N ILE A 210 29.47 8.60 1.46
CA ILE A 210 30.03 9.59 2.38
C ILE A 210 31.29 10.13 1.70
N ASN A 211 31.28 11.41 1.35
CA ASN A 211 32.41 12.04 0.68
C ASN A 211 33.35 12.67 1.73
N TYR A 212 34.29 11.87 2.25
CA TYR A 212 35.16 12.29 3.36
C TYR A 212 36.16 13.38 2.94
N ASP A 213 36.77 13.24 1.75
CA ASP A 213 37.75 14.20 1.23
C ASP A 213 37.15 15.27 0.28
N TYR A 214 35.81 15.42 0.25
CA TYR A 214 35.12 16.39 -0.62
C TYR A 214 35.52 16.31 -2.10
N LEU A 215 35.69 15.09 -2.61
CA LEU A 215 36.09 14.80 -3.98
C LEU A 215 35.09 15.37 -4.99
N ALA A 216 35.61 16.01 -6.04
CA ALA A 216 34.76 16.48 -7.12
C ALA A 216 34.31 15.30 -8.00
N PRO A 217 33.11 15.36 -8.61
CA PRO A 217 32.66 14.30 -9.51
C PRO A 217 33.57 14.07 -10.73
N SER A 218 34.40 15.05 -11.10
CA SER A 218 35.40 14.94 -12.16
C SER A 218 36.56 14.01 -11.80
N ASP A 219 36.88 13.90 -10.51
CA ASP A 219 38.10 13.25 -10.04
C ASP A 219 37.87 11.75 -9.76
N VAL A 220 36.61 11.32 -9.84
CA VAL A 220 36.19 9.96 -9.58
C VAL A 220 36.21 9.12 -10.87
N SER A 221 37.14 8.17 -10.93
CA SER A 221 37.28 7.23 -12.05
C SER A 221 36.06 6.31 -12.25
N ILE A 222 35.38 5.96 -11.15
CA ILE A 222 34.20 5.08 -11.16
C ILE A 222 32.96 5.88 -11.56
N LYS A 223 32.48 5.67 -12.80
CA LYS A 223 31.33 6.38 -13.38
C LYS A 223 30.07 6.35 -12.52
N GLN A 224 29.80 5.22 -11.85
CA GLN A 224 28.62 5.10 -11.00
C GLN A 224 28.69 6.06 -9.81
N ILE A 225 29.85 6.15 -9.15
CA ILE A 225 30.07 7.02 -7.99
C ILE A 225 30.05 8.48 -8.43
N SER A 226 30.65 8.82 -9.57
CA SER A 226 30.64 10.20 -10.08
C SER A 226 29.22 10.70 -10.39
N VAL A 227 28.33 9.83 -10.89
CA VAL A 227 26.91 10.17 -11.08
C VAL A 227 26.21 10.42 -9.73
N PHE A 228 26.45 9.57 -8.73
CA PHE A 228 25.88 9.77 -7.40
C PHE A 228 26.30 11.11 -6.76
N LEU A 229 27.58 11.49 -6.92
CA LEU A 229 28.09 12.78 -6.46
C LEU A 229 27.43 13.97 -7.16
N ARG A 230 27.11 13.86 -8.46
CA ARG A 230 26.41 14.93 -9.20
C ARG A 230 24.96 15.12 -8.80
N VAL A 231 24.27 14.03 -8.45
CA VAL A 231 22.84 14.06 -8.11
C VAL A 231 22.61 14.56 -6.67
N GLY A 232 23.67 14.68 -5.85
CA GLY A 232 23.58 15.19 -4.49
C GLY A 232 23.01 14.19 -3.48
N HIS A 233 23.05 12.90 -3.79
CA HIS A 233 22.75 11.82 -2.83
C HIS A 233 23.98 11.49 -1.95
N THR A 234 24.66 12.51 -1.46
CA THR A 234 25.85 12.40 -0.63
C THR A 234 25.63 13.17 0.66
N VAL A 235 25.93 12.50 1.78
CA VAL A 235 25.89 13.09 3.13
C VAL A 235 27.30 13.44 3.54
#